data_AF-A0A5A7Q0Y6-F1
#
_entry.id   AF-A0A5A7Q0Y6-F1
#
_cell.length_a   1.000
_cell.length_b   1.000
_cell.length_c   1.000
_cell.angle_alpha   90.00
_cell.angle_beta   90.00
_cell.angle_gamma   90.00
#
_symmetry.space_group_name_H-M   'P 1'
#
loop_
_entity.id
_entity.type
_entity.pdbx_description
1 polymer ?
#
loop_
_entity_poly.entity_id
_entity_poly.type
_entity_poly.pdbx_seq_one_letter_code
_entity_poly.pdbx_strand_id
1 'polypeptide(L)'
;MTIGIAIGVIGLLLAGCWLHWELKRRRLINTRRKFFVQNGGILLQEKLIAKKRSSSSGTTRIFTSSELKKATKNFNSSMIIGQGGYGTVYRGLLPDNQTVAVKKSKLEVDPNQIEQKKSS
;
A
#
# COMPACT_ATOMS: atom_id res chain seq x y z
N MET A 1 -0.77 -10.58 51.29
CA MET A 1 0.42 -9.98 50.64
C MET A 1 0.63 -10.44 49.19
N THR A 2 0.13 -11.61 48.79
CA THR A 2 0.29 -12.18 47.44
C THR A 2 -0.55 -11.49 46.35
N ILE A 3 -1.73 -10.97 46.69
CA ILE A 3 -2.67 -10.37 45.72
C ILE A 3 -2.09 -9.09 45.07
N GLY A 4 -1.38 -8.26 45.83
CA GLY A 4 -0.77 -7.03 45.29
C GLY A 4 0.36 -7.30 44.30
N ILE A 5 1.12 -8.37 44.52
CA ILE A 5 2.22 -8.78 43.63
C ILE A 5 1.63 -9.26 42.29
N ALA A 6 0.57 -10.06 42.32
CA ALA A 6 -0.08 -10.57 41.12
C ALA A 6 -0.62 -9.43 40.23
N ILE A 7 -1.29 -8.44 40.82
CA ILE A 7 -1.81 -7.27 40.08
C ILE A 7 -0.67 -6.43 39.50
N GLY A 8 0.41 -6.22 40.26
CA GLY A 8 1.59 -5.51 39.79
C GLY A 8 2.25 -6.19 38.60
N VAL A 9 2.41 -7.51 38.65
CA VAL A 9 2.98 -8.30 37.54
C VAL A 9 2.09 -8.23 36.30
N ILE A 10 0.76 -8.39 36.46
CA ILE A 10 -0.18 -8.29 35.34
C ILE A 10 -0.16 -6.89 34.72
N GLY A 11 -0.17 -5.83 35.54
CA GLY A 11 -0.09 -4.46 35.06
C GLY A 11 1.19 -4.18 34.29
N LEU A 12 2.33 -4.70 34.76
CA LEU A 12 3.63 -4.55 34.12
C LEU A 12 3.70 -5.30 32.78
N LEU A 13 3.13 -6.51 32.71
CA LEU A 13 3.01 -7.28 31.46
C LEU A 13 2.10 -6.58 30.44
N LEU A 14 0.95 -6.05 30.87
CA LEU A 14 0.04 -5.31 30.00
C LEU A 14 0.68 -4.02 29.47
N ALA A 15 1.38 -3.26 30.33
CA ALA A 15 2.09 -2.05 29.94
C ALA A 15 3.22 -2.35 28.95
N GLY A 16 4.01 -3.40 29.19
CA GLY A 16 5.07 -3.85 28.28
C GLY A 16 4.54 -4.32 26.94
N CYS A 17 3.46 -5.12 26.93
CA CYS A 17 2.80 -5.60 25.72
C CYS A 17 2.22 -4.44 24.89
N TRP A 18 1.54 -3.49 25.54
CA TRP A 18 1.03 -2.28 24.92
C TRP A 18 2.16 -1.45 24.29
N LEU A 19 3.24 -1.19 25.04
CA LEU A 19 4.37 -0.41 24.56
C LEU A 19 5.03 -1.09 23.35
N HIS A 20 5.24 -2.40 23.40
CA HIS A 20 5.80 -3.16 22.30
C HIS A 20 4.91 -3.09 21.05
N TRP A 21 3.60 -3.28 21.20
CA TRP A 21 2.65 -3.16 20.09
C TRP A 21 2.65 -1.74 19.52
N GLU A 22 2.62 -0.71 20.35
CA GLU A 22 2.59 0.68 19.91
C GLU A 22 3.86 1.07 19.15
N LEU A 23 5.04 0.63 19.60
CA LEU A 23 6.30 0.81 18.87
C LEU A 23 6.27 0.05 17.52
N LYS A 24 5.76 -1.18 17.51
CA LYS A 24 5.59 -1.98 16.27
C LYS A 24 4.61 -1.32 15.31
N ARG A 25 3.52 -0.74 15.82
CA ARG A 25 2.49 -0.02 15.07
C ARG A 25 3.06 1.24 14.42
N ARG A 26 3.89 2.00 15.16
CA ARG A 26 4.59 3.19 14.63
C ARG A 26 5.54 2.85 13.50
N ARG A 27 6.31 1.76 13.62
CA ARG A 27 7.21 1.30 12.55
C ARG A 27 6.46 1.02 11.26
N LEU A 28 5.30 0.35 11.32
CA LEU A 28 4.50 0.06 10.14
C LEU A 28 3.97 1.34 9.45
N ILE A 29 3.49 2.30 10.25
CA ILE A 29 2.98 3.58 9.73
C ILE A 29 4.12 4.38 9.08
N ASN A 30 5.30 4.42 9.70
CA ASN A 30 6.45 5.14 9.16
C ASN A 30 6.93 4.55 7.83
N THR A 31 7.02 3.22 7.72
CA THR A 31 7.41 2.56 6.46
C THR A 31 6.42 2.88 5.34
N ARG A 32 5.11 2.83 5.61
CA ARG A 32 4.08 3.23 4.62
C ARG A 32 4.21 4.70 4.20
N ARG A 33 4.43 5.61 5.15
CA ARG A 33 4.62 7.04 4.87
C ARG A 33 5.86 7.27 4.01
N LYS A 34 6.98 6.61 4.32
CA LYS A 34 8.22 6.68 3.53
C LYS A 34 8.00 6.25 2.09
N PHE A 35 7.30 5.15 1.85
CA PHE A 35 6.96 4.72 0.49
C PHE A 35 5.99 5.68 -0.19
N PHE A 36 5.00 6.22 0.52
CA PHE A 36 4.08 7.20 -0.05
C PHE A 36 4.82 8.45 -0.55
N VAL A 37 5.75 8.99 0.24
CA VAL A 37 6.54 10.16 -0.13
C VAL A 37 7.50 9.84 -1.28
N GLN A 38 8.24 8.72 -1.20
CA GLN A 38 9.18 8.31 -2.25
C GLN A 38 8.49 8.01 -3.59
N ASN A 39 7.28 7.46 -3.58
CA ASN A 39 6.49 7.19 -4.78
C ASN A 39 5.78 8.43 -5.35
N GLY A 40 6.18 9.65 -4.93
CA GLY A 40 5.61 10.89 -5.42
C GLY A 40 4.19 11.19 -4.90
N GLY A 41 3.81 10.63 -3.76
CA GLY A 41 2.47 10.80 -3.18
C GLY A 41 2.09 12.25 -2.88
N ILE A 42 3.06 13.11 -2.56
CA ILE A 42 2.83 14.56 -2.37
C ILE A 42 2.46 15.24 -3.71
N LEU A 43 3.20 14.94 -4.79
CA LEU A 43 2.90 15.43 -6.14
C LEU A 43 1.54 14.94 -6.64
N LEU A 44 1.20 13.68 -6.32
CA LEU A 44 -0.12 13.12 -6.63
C LEU A 44 -1.22 13.94 -5.93
N GLN A 45 -1.06 14.24 -4.64
CA GLN A 45 -2.02 15.06 -3.89
C GLN A 45 -2.13 16.48 -4.48
N GLU A 46 -1.02 17.11 -4.81
CA GLU A 46 -1.00 18.45 -5.41
C GLU A 46 -1.81 18.48 -6.72
N LYS A 47 -1.56 17.52 -7.62
CA LYS A 47 -2.30 17.40 -8.89
C LYS A 47 -3.80 17.15 -8.66
N LEU A 48 -4.16 16.34 -7.66
CA LEU A 48 -5.58 16.11 -7.32
C LEU A 48 -6.25 17.39 -6.82
N ILE A 49 -5.57 18.14 -5.95
CA ILE A 49 -6.08 19.39 -5.41
C ILE A 49 -6.21 20.43 -6.52
N ALA A 50 -5.21 20.57 -7.39
CA ALA A 50 -5.26 21.45 -8.56
C ALA A 50 -6.44 21.08 -9.48
N LYS A 51 -6.60 19.79 -9.81
CA LYS A 51 -7.68 19.32 -10.69
C LYS A 51 -9.07 19.53 -10.08
N LYS A 52 -9.23 19.35 -8.77
CA LYS A 52 -10.49 19.62 -8.05
C LYS A 52 -10.87 21.10 -8.12
N ARG A 53 -9.89 22.01 -8.19
CA ARG A 53 -10.11 23.46 -8.34
C ARG A 53 -10.47 23.89 -9.76
N SER A 54 -10.11 23.09 -10.77
CA SER A 54 -10.25 23.47 -12.19
C SER A 54 -11.47 22.89 -12.90
N SER A 55 -12.44 22.26 -12.19
CA SER A 55 -13.73 21.76 -12.72
C SER A 55 -13.67 20.97 -14.04
N SER A 56 -12.52 20.34 -14.35
CA SER A 56 -12.29 19.63 -15.61
C SER A 56 -12.79 18.20 -15.52
N SER A 57 -13.62 17.82 -16.49
CA SER A 57 -14.53 16.66 -16.58
C SER A 57 -13.93 15.25 -16.32
N GLY A 58 -12.61 15.07 -16.24
CA GLY A 58 -12.02 13.77 -15.91
C GLY A 58 -11.49 13.69 -14.49
N THR A 59 -12.23 13.20 -13.50
CA THR A 59 -11.70 13.10 -12.13
C THR A 59 -10.73 11.92 -11.98
N THR A 60 -9.52 12.17 -11.49
CA THR A 60 -8.60 11.09 -11.10
C THR A 60 -9.07 10.54 -9.75
N ARG A 61 -9.60 9.32 -9.74
CA ARG A 61 -10.14 8.66 -8.54
C ARG A 61 -9.05 7.88 -7.80
N ILE A 62 -9.02 7.98 -6.48
CA ILE A 62 -8.14 7.16 -5.63
C ILE A 62 -8.86 5.84 -5.33
N PHE A 63 -8.27 4.73 -5.76
CA PHE A 63 -8.78 3.38 -5.51
C PHE A 63 -8.06 2.75 -4.31
N THR A 64 -8.78 1.99 -3.50
CA THR A 64 -8.16 1.20 -2.44
C THR A 64 -7.56 -0.08 -3.01
N SER A 65 -6.54 -0.63 -2.35
CA SER A 65 -5.96 -1.91 -2.76
C SER A 65 -6.98 -3.06 -2.69
N SER A 66 -7.91 -3.02 -1.74
CA SER A 66 -9.00 -4.01 -1.62
C SER A 66 -9.98 -3.93 -2.79
N GLU A 67 -10.35 -2.71 -3.20
CA GLU A 67 -11.24 -2.48 -4.35
C GLU A 67 -10.61 -3.02 -5.64
N LEU A 68 -9.34 -2.70 -5.91
CA LEU A 68 -8.65 -3.21 -7.09
C LEU A 68 -8.47 -4.74 -7.06
N LYS A 69 -8.22 -5.33 -5.87
CA LYS A 69 -8.18 -6.78 -5.72
C LYS A 69 -9.54 -7.41 -6.02
N LYS A 70 -10.63 -6.88 -5.48
CA LYS A 70 -11.98 -7.39 -5.75
C LYS A 70 -12.30 -7.29 -7.24
N ALA A 71 -11.99 -6.14 -7.85
CA ALA A 71 -12.26 -5.90 -9.27
C ALA A 71 -11.49 -6.86 -10.20
N THR A 72 -10.26 -7.23 -9.84
CA THR A 72 -9.37 -8.09 -10.65
C THR A 72 -9.36 -9.57 -10.22
N LYS A 73 -10.29 -9.99 -9.35
CA LYS A 73 -10.28 -11.32 -8.70
C LYS A 73 -8.92 -11.69 -8.09
N ASN A 74 -8.37 -10.75 -7.32
CA ASN A 74 -7.05 -10.81 -6.69
C ASN A 74 -5.89 -10.90 -7.71
N PHE A 75 -5.96 -10.10 -8.78
CA PHE A 75 -4.97 -10.10 -9.88
C PHE A 75 -4.79 -11.50 -10.51
N ASN A 76 -5.90 -12.20 -10.75
CA ASN A 76 -5.89 -13.54 -11.34
C ASN A 76 -5.34 -13.52 -12.77
N SER A 77 -4.60 -14.56 -13.17
CA SER A 77 -4.04 -14.68 -14.52
C SER A 77 -5.10 -14.68 -15.63
N SER A 78 -6.30 -15.21 -15.37
CA SER A 78 -7.45 -15.17 -16.30
C SER A 78 -7.95 -13.75 -16.60
N MET A 79 -7.58 -12.76 -15.78
CA MET A 79 -7.92 -11.36 -16.00
C MET A 79 -6.85 -10.61 -16.77
N ILE A 80 -5.73 -11.23 -17.12
CA ILE A 80 -4.66 -10.55 -17.85
C ILE A 80 -5.14 -10.22 -19.27
N ILE A 81 -4.99 -8.95 -19.64
CA ILE A 81 -5.27 -8.45 -20.99
C ILE A 81 -4.02 -7.92 -21.70
N GLY A 82 -2.89 -7.83 -20.99
CA GLY A 82 -1.61 -7.45 -21.59
C GLY A 82 -0.45 -7.59 -20.60
N GLN A 83 0.74 -7.86 -21.13
CA GLN A 83 1.98 -7.94 -20.37
C GLN A 83 3.11 -7.22 -21.10
N GLY A 84 4.01 -6.57 -20.35
CA GLY A 84 5.19 -5.92 -20.91
C GLY A 84 6.30 -5.73 -19.89
N GLY A 85 7.36 -5.00 -20.27
CA GLY A 85 8.52 -4.73 -19.42
C GLY A 85 8.14 -4.04 -18.09
N TYR A 86 7.20 -3.10 -18.15
CA TYR A 86 6.82 -2.27 -16.99
C TYR A 86 5.73 -2.88 -16.10
N GLY A 87 5.17 -4.05 -16.42
CA GLY A 87 4.09 -4.63 -15.64
C GLY A 87 3.09 -5.49 -16.42
N THR A 88 2.02 -5.84 -15.72
CA THR A 88 0.89 -6.61 -16.23
C THR A 88 -0.37 -5.78 -16.13
N VAL A 89 -1.19 -5.82 -17.18
CA VAL A 89 -2.49 -5.16 -17.25
C VAL A 89 -3.58 -6.21 -17.06
N TYR A 90 -4.47 -5.96 -16.10
CA TYR A 90 -5.59 -6.83 -15.76
C TYR A 90 -6.90 -6.13 -16.10
N ARG A 91 -7.87 -6.88 -16.65
CA ARG A 91 -9.27 -6.49 -16.68
C ARG A 91 -9.81 -6.46 -15.25
N GLY A 92 -10.50 -5.38 -14.89
CA GLY A 92 -11.20 -5.24 -13.62
C GLY A 92 -12.67 -4.89 -13.82
N LEU A 93 -13.54 -5.35 -12.91
CA LEU A 93 -14.93 -4.94 -12.81
C LEU A 93 -15.17 -4.26 -11.46
N LEU A 94 -15.44 -2.96 -11.49
CA LEU A 94 -15.70 -2.17 -10.29
C LEU A 94 -17.12 -2.43 -9.74
N PRO A 95 -17.41 -2.04 -8.47
CA PRO A 95 -18.74 -2.23 -7.86
C PRO A 95 -19.87 -1.48 -8.57
N ASP A 96 -19.55 -0.42 -9.31
CA ASP A 96 -20.45 0.37 -10.16
C ASP A 96 -20.65 -0.25 -11.55
N ASN A 97 -20.29 -1.53 -11.74
CA ASN A 97 -20.29 -2.28 -13.00
C ASN A 97 -19.38 -1.68 -14.09
N GLN A 98 -18.51 -0.72 -13.77
CA GLN A 98 -17.56 -0.18 -14.73
C GLN A 98 -16.42 -1.16 -14.99
N THR A 99 -16.18 -1.48 -16.27
CA THR A 99 -15.00 -2.27 -16.68
C THR A 99 -13.80 -1.34 -16.81
N VAL A 100 -12.67 -1.72 -16.20
CA VAL A 100 -11.43 -0.93 -16.16
C VAL A 100 -10.20 -1.77 -16.51
N ALA A 101 -9.13 -1.13 -16.96
CA ALA A 101 -7.81 -1.72 -17.10
C ALA A 101 -6.94 -1.34 -15.91
N VAL A 102 -6.51 -2.32 -15.12
CA VAL A 102 -5.67 -2.14 -13.94
C VAL A 102 -4.24 -2.55 -14.26
N LYS A 103 -3.34 -1.57 -14.37
CA LYS A 103 -1.90 -1.83 -14.56
C LYS A 103 -1.23 -2.03 -13.20
N LYS A 104 -0.57 -3.18 -13.02
CA LYS A 104 0.25 -3.51 -11.85
C LYS A 104 1.72 -3.58 -12.30
N SER A 105 2.59 -2.79 -11.67
CA SER A 105 4.04 -2.85 -11.92
C SER A 105 4.61 -4.18 -11.44
N LYS A 106 5.63 -4.68 -12.15
CA LYS A 106 6.48 -5.76 -11.64
C LYS A 106 7.27 -5.16 -10.47
N LEU A 107 7.13 -5.76 -9.29
CA LEU A 107 8.00 -5.47 -8.16
C LEU A 107 9.31 -6.21 -8.41
N GLU A 108 10.13 -5.70 -9.31
CA GLU A 108 11.53 -6.11 -9.41
C GLU A 108 12.34 -5.20 -8.49
N VAL A 109 12.19 -5.42 -7.18
CA VAL A 109 13.22 -5.06 -6.21
C VAL A 109 13.72 -6.38 -5.66
N ASP A 110 14.50 -7.06 -6.49
CA ASP A 110 15.41 -8.10 -6.01
C ASP A 110 16.63 -7.36 -5.41
N PRO A 111 16.91 -7.49 -4.10
CA PRO A 111 18.07 -6.85 -3.49
C PRO A 111 19.40 -7.24 -4.15
N ASN A 112 19.48 -8.38 -4.86
CA ASN A 112 20.71 -8.87 -5.49
C ASN A 112 21.05 -8.15 -6.81
N GLN A 113 20.13 -7.40 -7.43
CA GLN A 113 20.46 -6.64 -8.65
C GLN A 113 21.20 -5.32 -8.37
N ILE A 114 21.27 -4.88 -7.11
CA ILE A 114 21.98 -3.64 -6.75
C ILE A 114 23.51 -3.86 -6.73
N GLU A 115 23.97 -5.10 -6.53
CA GLU A 115 25.39 -5.42 -6.40
C GLU A 115 26.10 -5.59 -7.76
N GLN A 116 25.37 -6.04 -8.78
CA GLN A 116 25.92 -6.29 -10.12
C GLN A 116 26.20 -5.00 -10.91
N LYS A 117 25.60 -3.86 -10.55
CA LYS A 117 25.83 -2.58 -11.25
C LYS A 117 27.02 -1.77 -10.71
N LYS A 118 27.74 -2.29 -9.70
CA LYS A 118 28.91 -1.62 -9.11
C LYS A 118 30.25 -2.15 -9.62
N SER A 119 30.25 -3.14 -10.52
CA SER A 119 31.45 -3.79 -11.07
C SER A 119 31.49 -3.81 -12.61
N SER A 120 30.94 -2.79 -13.26
CA SER A 120 31.16 -2.51 -14.69
C SER A 120 31.44 -1.03 -14.89
#